data_AF-A0A9P5EI76-F1
#
_entry.id   AF-A0A9P5EI76-F1
#
_cell.length_a   1.000
_cell.length_b   1.000
_cell.length_c   1.000
_cell.angle_alpha   90.00
_cell.angle_beta   90.00
_cell.angle_gamma   90.00
#
_symmetry.space_group_name_H-M   'P 1'
#
loop_
_entity.id
_entity.type
_entity.pdbx_description
1 polymer ?
#
loop_
_entity_poly.entity_id
_entity_poly.type
_entity_poly.pdbx_seq_one_letter_code
_entity_poly.pdbx_strand_id
1 'polypeptide(L)'
;MSTLSEPRRPRLLPQNRKLRHLRGIWLRNLSFAPTSLRTADDADLATSKLQVVKESSQLHPSRSSESLRKGSVRPDALRPAQERRTSLSLAHANLVARQKNLETLYEEAVGDVFYSLHVDADAEPVYISEVRERATSFNFRFFSLEDCASAISRCHSMILRIWARRPKAESWIFLLEEAIDLRRLNFIGTLMDRTFPPNALIFHLEDGVYSFDFPNKISEPKQAPQAATSSYNALMKLANLESSIEDAIETQQRLTEEINRILDESLPDNSQMAREAVAMADKYVTAQRRSNKQAQKKRDDLQESIRSRRQAIVKGRELQNEADKDMASCREKLTASEELLEQTQQQIRGQRRRICADLSDIFPITPIPNAPPLSFQICNIPLPNSIYDAATARNISEDLLSAGLGIVALLTKHLQFYLAHPLPYPLDWFGSRSYARDDISQLSDRTVSRREFPLYLPRGGSTAGQWRFEYAWFLLNKDIEALCSSQGLRVVDIRHTLPNLKYLLYVCSAGSDQVPERKKGGVRGLWAGRIKGRMSTMSAQFDGDSGSVTESRRGSADSEVNQNGDVLRDAIIKSNGHNKDEGRESLDDGVSLPFGEGDAKFTLRTKGLRERR
;
A
#
# COMPACT_ATOMS: atom_id res chain seq x y z
N MET A 1 -4.58 -54.74 -23.94
CA MET A 1 -5.47 -54.35 -22.83
C MET A 1 -4.97 -54.99 -21.55
N SER A 2 -4.83 -54.16 -20.53
CA SER A 2 -4.40 -54.41 -19.16
C SER A 2 -5.22 -55.49 -18.46
N THR A 3 -4.59 -56.61 -18.09
CA THR A 3 -5.12 -57.54 -17.10
C THR A 3 -4.91 -56.93 -15.71
N LEU A 4 -5.99 -56.36 -15.17
CA LEU A 4 -6.06 -55.80 -13.84
C LEU A 4 -5.84 -56.90 -12.78
N SER A 5 -4.84 -56.63 -11.92
CA SER A 5 -4.77 -57.03 -10.51
C SER A 5 -5.03 -58.50 -10.14
N GLU A 6 -3.99 -59.33 -10.20
CA GLU A 6 -3.85 -60.46 -9.28
C GLU A 6 -2.48 -60.36 -8.56
N PRO A 7 -2.42 -60.57 -7.23
CA PRO A 7 -1.17 -60.53 -6.49
C PRO A 7 -0.31 -61.71 -6.91
N ARG A 8 0.69 -61.45 -7.76
CA ARG A 8 1.70 -62.45 -8.13
C ARG A 8 2.66 -62.63 -6.97
N ARG A 9 2.95 -63.88 -6.57
CA ARG A 9 4.01 -64.18 -5.61
C ARG A 9 5.36 -63.68 -6.16
N PRO A 10 6.25 -63.12 -5.32
CA PRO A 10 7.62 -62.86 -5.74
C PRO A 10 8.28 -64.16 -6.23
N ARG A 11 8.77 -64.18 -7.46
CA ARG A 11 9.49 -65.32 -8.06
C ARG A 11 10.92 -65.39 -7.55
N LEU A 12 11.47 -64.26 -7.12
CA LEU A 12 12.79 -64.15 -6.53
C LEU A 12 12.69 -64.29 -5.01
N LEU A 13 13.24 -65.39 -4.50
CA LEU A 13 13.47 -65.55 -3.06
C LEU A 13 14.38 -64.41 -2.56
N PRO A 14 14.17 -63.89 -1.34
CA PRO A 14 14.98 -62.83 -0.76
C PRO A 14 16.49 -63.04 -0.95
N GLN A 15 17.00 -64.25 -0.71
CA GLN A 15 18.42 -64.59 -0.83
C GLN A 15 18.97 -64.51 -2.26
N ASN A 16 18.10 -64.66 -3.27
CA ASN A 16 18.49 -64.69 -4.68
C ASN A 16 18.40 -63.31 -5.35
N ARG A 17 18.00 -62.26 -4.62
CA ARG A 17 17.90 -60.90 -5.18
C ARG A 17 19.30 -60.30 -5.33
N LYS A 18 19.70 -60.06 -6.57
CA LYS A 18 20.99 -59.50 -6.98
C LYS A 18 20.76 -58.27 -7.86
N LEU A 19 21.80 -57.44 -8.04
CA LEU A 19 21.71 -56.22 -8.83
C LEU A 19 21.30 -56.44 -10.29
N ARG A 20 21.67 -57.56 -10.91
CA ARG A 20 21.17 -57.92 -12.26
C ARG A 20 19.64 -58.03 -12.38
N HIS A 21 18.95 -58.27 -11.25
CA HIS A 21 17.48 -58.35 -11.23
C HIS A 21 16.83 -56.98 -11.01
N LEU A 22 17.58 -55.95 -10.62
CA LEU A 22 17.07 -54.59 -10.42
C LEU A 22 16.88 -53.93 -11.78
N ARG A 23 15.64 -53.51 -12.08
CA ARG A 23 15.29 -52.87 -13.35
C ARG A 23 14.98 -51.39 -13.18
N GLY A 24 14.56 -50.92 -12.01
CA GLY A 24 14.24 -49.52 -11.80
C GLY A 24 14.03 -49.13 -10.34
N ILE A 25 14.16 -47.83 -10.04
CA ILE A 25 13.95 -47.25 -8.72
C ILE A 25 13.09 -46.00 -8.88
N TRP A 26 12.03 -45.87 -8.09
CA TRP A 26 11.13 -44.71 -8.07
C TRP A 26 11.12 -44.07 -6.67
N LEU A 27 10.87 -42.76 -6.64
CA LEU A 27 10.79 -41.95 -5.42
C LEU A 27 9.38 -41.36 -5.28
N ARG A 28 8.76 -41.46 -4.09
CA ARG A 28 7.44 -40.86 -3.80
C ARG A 28 7.53 -39.83 -2.69
N ASN A 29 6.65 -38.83 -2.77
CA ASN A 29 6.43 -37.82 -1.74
C ASN A 29 7.72 -37.10 -1.32
N LEU A 30 8.38 -36.46 -2.29
CA LEU A 30 9.57 -35.64 -2.06
C LEU A 30 9.33 -34.67 -0.90
N SER A 31 10.25 -34.67 0.06
CA SER A 31 10.25 -33.79 1.21
C SER A 31 11.68 -33.35 1.50
N PHE A 32 11.88 -32.03 1.60
CA PHE A 32 13.15 -31.43 1.99
C PHE A 32 13.31 -31.25 3.50
N ALA A 33 12.37 -31.78 4.31
CA ALA A 33 12.51 -31.74 5.76
C ALA A 33 13.74 -32.56 6.17
N PRO A 34 14.54 -32.09 7.15
CA PRO A 34 15.65 -32.87 7.67
C PRO A 34 15.07 -34.19 8.18
N THR A 35 15.51 -35.29 7.56
CA THR A 35 15.12 -36.63 7.96
C THR A 35 15.63 -36.85 9.38
N SER A 36 14.72 -36.76 10.35
CA SER A 36 14.87 -37.44 11.64
C SER A 36 15.23 -38.88 11.29
N LEU A 37 16.48 -39.26 11.54
CA LEU A 37 16.98 -40.63 11.45
C LEU A 37 15.93 -41.56 12.08
N ARG A 38 15.14 -42.24 11.25
CA ARG A 38 14.35 -43.38 11.70
C ARG A 38 15.31 -44.55 11.79
N THR A 39 16.14 -44.55 12.81
CA THR A 39 16.82 -45.76 13.26
C THR A 39 15.74 -46.72 13.78
N ALA A 40 15.76 -47.94 13.28
CA ALA A 40 14.71 -48.94 13.43
C ALA A 40 14.64 -49.62 14.80
N ASP A 41 14.96 -48.92 15.90
CA ASP A 41 15.11 -49.51 17.25
C ASP A 41 14.24 -48.89 18.36
N ASP A 42 13.29 -48.00 18.06
CA ASP A 42 12.40 -47.42 19.08
C ASP A 42 11.09 -48.23 19.29
N ALA A 43 11.24 -49.53 19.51
CA ALA A 43 10.29 -50.33 20.26
C ALA A 43 11.04 -50.95 21.44
N ASP A 44 10.65 -50.54 22.64
CA ASP A 44 11.22 -50.93 23.94
C ASP A 44 12.46 -50.12 24.36
N LEU A 45 12.23 -49.04 25.12
CA LEU A 45 12.69 -48.97 26.51
C LEU A 45 12.21 -47.67 27.17
N ALA A 46 11.49 -47.86 28.27
CA ALA A 46 11.18 -46.82 29.21
C ALA A 46 12.42 -46.42 30.03
N THR A 47 12.39 -45.17 30.50
CA THR A 47 13.11 -44.60 31.65
C THR A 47 14.48 -43.93 31.46
N SER A 48 14.52 -42.72 32.01
CA SER A 48 15.65 -41.99 32.63
C SER A 48 16.59 -41.10 31.78
N LYS A 49 16.29 -39.80 31.87
CA LYS A 49 17.14 -38.61 32.14
C LYS A 49 18.67 -38.76 32.03
N LEU A 50 19.30 -37.86 31.27
CA LEU A 50 20.29 -36.81 31.66
C LEU A 50 21.00 -36.33 30.36
N GLN A 51 20.95 -35.05 29.98
CA GLN A 51 21.93 -33.99 30.32
C GLN A 51 23.35 -34.31 29.77
N VAL A 52 24.10 -33.44 29.08
CA VAL A 52 24.07 -31.97 28.95
C VAL A 52 25.19 -31.53 27.98
N VAL A 53 25.14 -30.26 27.51
CA VAL A 53 26.31 -29.37 27.18
C VAL A 53 27.05 -29.65 25.85
N LYS A 54 27.37 -28.67 24.98
CA LYS A 54 27.36 -27.19 25.07
C LYS A 54 27.55 -26.56 23.67
N GLU A 55 26.94 -25.38 23.50
CA GLU A 55 27.48 -24.10 22.94
C GLU A 55 28.24 -24.10 21.59
N SER A 56 28.04 -23.15 20.65
CA SER A 56 27.50 -21.78 20.77
C SER A 56 27.07 -21.17 19.41
N SER A 57 25.82 -20.65 19.36
CA SER A 57 25.32 -19.35 18.82
C SER A 57 25.84 -18.80 17.47
N GLN A 58 24.98 -18.35 16.54
CA GLN A 58 24.04 -17.23 16.70
C GLN A 58 22.66 -17.47 16.04
N LEU A 59 21.60 -17.10 16.78
CA LEU A 59 20.18 -17.18 16.42
C LEU A 59 19.58 -15.76 16.35
N HIS A 60 18.60 -15.58 15.47
CA HIS A 60 17.54 -14.57 15.58
C HIS A 60 16.16 -15.23 15.30
N PRO A 61 15.05 -14.66 15.79
CA PRO A 61 14.12 -15.39 16.66
C PRO A 61 12.86 -15.94 15.97
N SER A 62 12.55 -17.21 16.23
CA SER A 62 11.21 -17.78 15.98
C SER A 62 10.23 -17.32 17.06
N ARG A 63 9.20 -16.59 16.62
CA ARG A 63 8.06 -16.16 17.43
C ARG A 63 7.19 -17.37 17.78
N SER A 64 7.19 -17.76 19.05
CA SER A 64 6.18 -18.67 19.61
C SER A 64 6.04 -18.40 21.10
N SER A 65 5.18 -17.45 21.45
CA SER A 65 4.63 -17.33 22.80
C SER A 65 3.39 -16.44 22.78
N GLU A 66 2.22 -17.04 22.66
CA GLU A 66 1.03 -16.44 23.25
C GLU A 66 0.08 -17.52 23.78
N SER A 67 -0.33 -17.30 25.03
CA SER A 67 -1.42 -17.92 25.75
C SER A 67 -1.12 -19.16 26.61
N LEU A 68 -0.52 -18.88 27.78
CA LEU A 68 -0.83 -19.57 29.03
C LEU A 68 -1.69 -18.65 29.91
N ARG A 69 -2.99 -18.88 30.00
CA ARG A 69 -3.78 -18.55 31.20
C ARG A 69 -4.79 -19.66 31.53
N LYS A 70 -4.55 -20.27 32.71
CA LYS A 70 -5.45 -21.06 33.58
C LYS A 70 -6.83 -20.37 33.71
N GLY A 71 -7.99 -20.99 33.96
CA GLY A 71 -8.37 -22.33 34.41
C GLY A 71 -9.52 -22.21 35.44
N SER A 72 -10.69 -22.81 35.20
CA SER A 72 -11.73 -23.19 36.20
C SER A 72 -12.74 -24.15 35.52
N VAL A 73 -12.63 -25.48 35.66
CA VAL A 73 -13.22 -26.39 36.67
C VAL A 73 -14.77 -26.47 36.65
N ARG A 74 -15.35 -27.42 35.90
CA ARG A 74 -16.04 -28.66 36.37
C ARG A 74 -16.72 -29.44 35.21
N PRO A 75 -17.01 -30.75 35.40
CA PRO A 75 -17.05 -31.75 34.32
C PRO A 75 -18.48 -32.20 33.95
N ASP A 76 -18.70 -32.57 32.69
CA ASP A 76 -19.70 -33.60 32.37
C ASP A 76 -19.52 -34.26 30.99
N ALA A 77 -19.60 -35.59 31.02
CA ALA A 77 -20.01 -36.58 30.02
C ALA A 77 -19.54 -36.53 28.55
N LEU A 78 -18.66 -37.50 28.23
CA LEU A 78 -18.74 -38.46 27.12
C LEU A 78 -19.13 -37.95 25.72
N ARG A 79 -18.14 -37.49 24.95
CA ARG A 79 -18.11 -37.59 23.47
C ARG A 79 -16.68 -37.86 22.98
N PRO A 80 -16.48 -38.70 21.95
CA PRO A 80 -15.15 -38.98 21.42
C PRO A 80 -14.54 -37.71 20.84
N ALA A 81 -13.36 -37.34 21.34
CA ALA A 81 -12.57 -36.23 20.84
C ALA A 81 -12.10 -36.54 19.41
N GLN A 82 -12.78 -35.98 18.42
CA GLN A 82 -12.25 -35.87 17.07
C GLN A 82 -10.95 -35.09 17.14
N GLU A 83 -9.85 -35.72 16.74
CA GLU A 83 -8.59 -35.04 16.44
C GLU A 83 -8.89 -33.85 15.54
N ARG A 84 -8.71 -32.65 16.11
CA ARG A 84 -8.81 -31.40 15.37
C ARG A 84 -7.69 -31.40 14.35
N ARG A 85 -8.01 -31.83 13.12
CA ARG A 85 -7.26 -31.51 11.91
C ARG A 85 -6.97 -30.02 11.96
N THR A 86 -5.69 -29.66 12.05
CA THR A 86 -5.21 -28.29 11.84
C THR A 86 -5.42 -27.94 10.38
N SER A 87 -6.66 -27.68 9.98
CA SER A 87 -6.93 -26.99 8.73
C SER A 87 -6.37 -25.58 8.91
N LEU A 88 -5.30 -25.30 8.18
CA LEU A 88 -4.79 -23.95 7.97
C LEU A 88 -6.00 -23.04 7.71
N SER A 89 -6.22 -22.07 8.60
CA SER A 89 -7.32 -21.10 8.52
C SER A 89 -7.07 -20.19 7.31
N LEU A 90 -7.40 -20.72 6.13
CA LEU A 90 -7.32 -20.08 4.82
C LEU A 90 -8.72 -19.66 4.33
N ALA A 91 -9.68 -19.58 5.26
CA ALA A 91 -11.06 -19.19 4.99
C ALA A 91 -11.24 -17.66 4.95
N HIS A 92 -10.36 -16.90 5.60
CA HIS A 92 -10.48 -15.44 5.77
C HIS A 92 -9.45 -14.63 4.95
N ALA A 93 -8.64 -15.28 4.10
CA ALA A 93 -7.63 -14.61 3.28
C ALA A 93 -8.19 -14.31 1.87
N ASN A 94 -7.87 -13.12 1.34
CA ASN A 94 -8.21 -12.71 -0.03
C ASN A 94 -7.80 -13.79 -1.06
N LEU A 95 -8.62 -14.05 -2.07
CA LEU A 95 -8.42 -15.10 -3.09
C LEU A 95 -7.02 -15.07 -3.73
N VAL A 96 -6.52 -13.86 -4.00
CA VAL A 96 -5.17 -13.66 -4.58
C VAL A 96 -4.06 -14.03 -3.59
N ALA A 97 -4.20 -13.68 -2.31
CA ALA A 97 -3.24 -14.05 -1.27
C ALA A 97 -3.26 -15.56 -1.03
N ARG A 98 -4.44 -16.19 -1.09
CA ARG A 98 -4.59 -17.64 -1.02
C ARG A 98 -3.91 -18.35 -2.18
N GLN A 99 -4.11 -17.87 -3.41
CA GLN A 99 -3.44 -18.42 -4.58
C GLN A 99 -1.92 -18.29 -4.47
N LYS A 100 -1.42 -17.09 -4.13
CA LYS A 100 0.02 -16.85 -3.94
C LYS A 100 0.62 -17.75 -2.87
N ASN A 101 -0.07 -17.94 -1.74
CA ASN A 101 0.38 -18.83 -0.67
C ASN A 101 0.43 -20.30 -1.12
N LEU A 102 -0.57 -20.77 -1.87
CA LEU A 102 -0.59 -22.11 -2.45
C LEU A 102 0.52 -22.31 -3.49
N GLU A 103 0.81 -21.30 -4.30
CA GLU A 103 1.92 -21.31 -5.25
C GLU A 103 3.26 -21.44 -4.51
N THR A 104 3.49 -20.68 -3.43
CA THR A 104 4.70 -20.86 -2.61
C THR A 104 4.78 -22.25 -1.97
N LEU A 105 3.70 -22.78 -1.41
CA LEU A 105 3.70 -24.14 -0.83
C LEU A 105 3.94 -25.22 -1.88
N TYR A 106 3.43 -25.04 -3.10
CA TYR A 106 3.68 -25.93 -4.22
C TYR A 106 5.14 -25.88 -4.67
N GLU A 107 5.72 -24.68 -4.78
CA GLU A 107 7.13 -24.49 -5.10
C GLU A 107 8.09 -25.02 -4.01
N GLU A 108 7.64 -25.05 -2.74
CA GLU A 108 8.39 -25.65 -1.64
C GLU A 108 8.36 -27.19 -1.64
N ALA A 109 7.27 -27.79 -2.16
CA ALA A 109 7.09 -29.24 -2.20
C ALA A 109 7.67 -29.89 -3.48
N VAL A 110 7.80 -29.13 -4.56
CA VAL A 110 8.26 -29.61 -5.87
C VAL A 110 9.76 -29.38 -6.03
N GLY A 111 10.45 -30.31 -6.68
CA GLY A 111 11.88 -30.16 -7.01
C GLY A 111 12.30 -30.96 -8.23
N ASP A 112 13.56 -30.80 -8.60
CA ASP A 112 14.25 -31.61 -9.60
C ASP A 112 15.10 -32.66 -8.88
N VAL A 113 15.09 -33.91 -9.35
CA VAL A 113 15.76 -35.02 -8.68
C VAL A 113 16.47 -35.94 -9.68
N PHE A 114 17.66 -36.39 -9.31
CA PHE A 114 18.32 -37.57 -9.90
C PHE A 114 18.95 -38.41 -8.79
N TYR A 115 19.32 -39.65 -9.11
CA TYR A 115 20.02 -40.53 -8.19
C TYR A 115 21.24 -41.19 -8.83
N SER A 116 22.15 -41.63 -7.98
CA SER A 116 23.30 -42.45 -8.35
C SER A 116 23.35 -43.74 -7.53
N LEU A 117 23.79 -44.81 -8.18
CA LEU A 117 23.93 -46.14 -7.60
C LEU A 117 25.39 -46.50 -7.41
N HIS A 118 25.74 -46.93 -6.20
CA HIS A 118 27.09 -47.31 -5.81
C HIS A 118 27.07 -48.71 -5.18
N VAL A 119 28.11 -49.52 -5.39
CA VAL A 119 28.24 -50.83 -4.72
C VAL A 119 29.07 -50.72 -3.45
N ASP A 120 30.09 -49.86 -3.46
CA ASP A 120 30.94 -49.51 -2.30
C ASP A 120 30.88 -48.00 -2.02
N ALA A 121 31.14 -47.60 -0.77
CA ALA A 121 30.94 -46.23 -0.28
C ALA A 121 31.78 -45.15 -1.01
N ASP A 122 32.97 -45.53 -1.47
CA ASP A 122 33.95 -44.66 -2.14
C ASP A 122 34.15 -44.99 -3.64
N ALA A 123 33.32 -45.88 -4.21
CA ALA A 123 33.43 -46.27 -5.62
C ALA A 123 32.63 -45.34 -6.55
N GLU A 124 33.13 -45.17 -7.78
CA GLU A 124 32.43 -44.47 -8.87
C GLU A 124 31.02 -45.06 -9.06
N PRO A 125 30.03 -44.22 -9.42
CA PRO A 125 28.66 -44.69 -9.58
C PRO A 125 28.57 -45.70 -10.72
N VAL A 126 27.99 -46.87 -10.44
CA VAL A 126 27.69 -47.91 -11.43
C VAL A 126 26.63 -47.43 -12.41
N TYR A 127 25.71 -46.60 -11.93
CA TYR A 127 24.63 -46.04 -12.74
C TYR A 127 24.21 -44.67 -12.22
N ILE A 128 23.91 -43.76 -13.14
CA ILE A 128 23.35 -42.43 -12.86
C ILE A 128 22.04 -42.32 -13.63
N SER A 129 20.98 -41.90 -12.94
CA SER A 129 19.67 -41.73 -13.57
C SER A 129 19.59 -40.46 -14.42
N GLU A 130 18.56 -40.37 -15.26
CA GLU A 130 18.14 -39.09 -15.84
C GLU A 130 17.72 -38.10 -14.74
N VAL A 131 17.85 -36.79 -15.02
CA VAL A 131 17.28 -35.74 -14.18
C VAL A 131 15.79 -35.60 -14.50
N ARG A 132 14.94 -35.69 -13.48
CA ARG A 132 13.51 -35.45 -13.60
C ARG A 132 13.15 -34.14 -12.91
N GLU A 133 12.49 -33.26 -13.64
CA GLU A 133 12.22 -31.89 -13.19
C GLU A 133 10.80 -31.73 -12.64
N ARG A 134 10.66 -30.81 -11.69
CA ARG A 134 9.39 -30.26 -11.21
C ARG A 134 8.31 -31.30 -10.84
N ALA A 135 8.65 -32.29 -10.01
CA ALA A 135 7.66 -33.22 -9.45
C ALA A 135 7.81 -33.44 -7.94
N THR A 136 6.79 -34.04 -7.32
CA THR A 136 6.84 -34.57 -5.94
C THR A 136 7.01 -36.10 -5.93
N SER A 137 6.80 -36.76 -7.06
CA SER A 137 6.94 -38.20 -7.24
C SER A 137 7.61 -38.47 -8.58
N PHE A 138 8.64 -39.31 -8.57
CA PHE A 138 9.54 -39.51 -9.70
C PHE A 138 9.54 -40.97 -10.14
N ASN A 139 9.15 -41.18 -11.41
CA ASN A 139 9.23 -42.46 -12.09
C ASN A 139 10.42 -42.41 -13.07
N PHE A 140 11.57 -42.93 -12.66
CA PHE A 140 12.74 -42.99 -13.52
C PHE A 140 12.63 -44.12 -14.56
N ARG A 141 13.35 -43.98 -15.68
CA ARG A 141 13.44 -45.02 -16.72
C ARG A 141 14.01 -46.33 -16.17
N PHE A 142 13.55 -47.43 -16.75
CA PHE A 142 14.12 -48.75 -16.48
C PHE A 142 15.52 -48.89 -17.10
N PHE A 143 16.38 -49.67 -16.46
CA PHE A 143 17.75 -49.97 -16.88
C PHE A 143 18.07 -51.46 -16.66
N SER A 144 19.18 -51.94 -17.22
CA SER A 144 19.71 -53.30 -17.00
C SER A 144 21.15 -53.23 -16.51
N LEU A 145 21.50 -54.09 -15.55
CA LEU A 145 22.86 -54.28 -15.04
C LEU A 145 23.39 -55.70 -15.33
N GLU A 146 22.83 -56.36 -16.35
CA GLU A 146 23.24 -57.72 -16.74
C GLU A 146 24.62 -57.76 -17.39
N ASP A 147 24.94 -56.74 -18.19
CA ASP A 147 26.19 -56.63 -18.95
C ASP A 147 27.35 -56.04 -18.12
N CYS A 148 27.09 -55.65 -16.87
CA CYS A 148 28.12 -55.16 -15.96
C CYS A 148 29.05 -56.28 -15.51
N ALA A 149 30.25 -55.91 -15.04
CA ALA A 149 31.23 -56.85 -14.49
C ALA A 149 30.58 -57.81 -13.49
N SER A 150 30.92 -59.10 -13.59
CA SER A 150 30.25 -60.17 -12.84
C SER A 150 30.27 -59.99 -11.31
N ALA A 151 31.22 -59.20 -10.78
CA ALA A 151 31.26 -58.80 -9.38
C ALA A 151 30.07 -57.90 -9.01
N ILE A 152 29.76 -56.89 -9.83
CA ILE A 152 28.66 -55.94 -9.63
C ILE A 152 27.31 -56.63 -9.84
N SER A 153 27.15 -57.38 -10.94
CA SER A 153 25.85 -57.98 -11.30
C SER A 153 25.36 -59.02 -10.27
N ARG A 154 26.27 -59.63 -9.49
CA ARG A 154 26.01 -60.63 -8.44
C ARG A 154 25.93 -60.05 -7.01
N CYS A 155 26.18 -58.76 -6.82
CA CYS A 155 26.01 -58.09 -5.52
C CYS A 155 24.53 -58.01 -5.11
N HIS A 156 24.27 -57.97 -3.80
CA HIS A 156 22.91 -57.87 -3.24
C HIS A 156 22.69 -56.58 -2.43
N SER A 157 23.75 -55.84 -2.13
CA SER A 157 23.73 -54.56 -1.44
C SER A 157 24.19 -53.45 -2.38
N MET A 158 23.62 -52.26 -2.20
CA MET A 158 24.01 -51.04 -2.90
C MET A 158 23.75 -49.81 -2.03
N ILE A 159 24.43 -48.71 -2.33
CA ILE A 159 24.19 -47.41 -1.73
C ILE A 159 23.50 -46.54 -2.78
N LEU A 160 22.32 -46.03 -2.44
CA LEU A 160 21.57 -45.08 -3.26
C LEU A 160 21.78 -43.67 -2.70
N ARG A 161 22.28 -42.78 -3.54
CA ARG A 161 22.43 -41.35 -3.24
C ARG A 161 21.44 -40.56 -4.07
N ILE A 162 20.63 -39.73 -3.41
CA ILE A 162 19.62 -38.92 -4.08
C ILE A 162 19.97 -37.45 -3.95
N TRP A 163 19.99 -36.78 -5.08
CA TRP A 163 20.29 -35.35 -5.20
C TRP A 163 19.03 -34.63 -5.63
N ALA A 164 18.69 -33.56 -4.93
CA ALA A 164 17.51 -32.77 -5.20
C ALA A 164 17.86 -31.28 -5.32
N ARG A 165 17.22 -30.60 -6.27
CA ARG A 165 17.34 -29.15 -6.45
C ARG A 165 15.96 -28.50 -6.33
N ARG A 166 15.88 -27.44 -5.53
CA ARG A 166 14.66 -26.63 -5.45
C ARG A 166 14.55 -25.73 -6.68
N PRO A 167 13.35 -25.43 -7.21
CA PRO A 167 13.19 -24.63 -8.43
C PRO A 167 13.83 -23.23 -8.37
N LYS A 168 13.97 -22.65 -7.17
CA LYS A 168 14.57 -21.33 -6.91
C LYS A 168 16.04 -21.39 -6.47
N ALA A 169 16.62 -22.58 -6.29
CA ALA A 169 18.00 -22.76 -5.86
C ALA A 169 18.89 -23.12 -7.06
N GLU A 170 20.03 -22.45 -7.18
CA GLU A 170 20.98 -22.72 -8.26
C GLU A 170 21.83 -23.99 -8.02
N SER A 171 22.00 -24.40 -6.77
CA SER A 171 22.81 -25.56 -6.37
C SER A 171 21.98 -26.81 -6.08
N TRP A 172 22.52 -27.97 -6.44
CA TRP A 172 22.03 -29.28 -6.00
C TRP A 172 22.29 -29.49 -4.51
N ILE A 173 21.33 -30.11 -3.83
CA ILE A 173 21.38 -30.43 -2.42
C ILE A 173 21.39 -31.96 -2.28
N PHE A 174 22.20 -32.47 -1.38
CA PHE A 174 22.16 -33.87 -1.01
C PHE A 174 20.90 -34.13 -0.17
N LEU A 175 20.02 -35.02 -0.65
CA LEU A 175 18.74 -35.28 0.00
C LEU A 175 18.84 -36.43 1.01
N LEU A 176 19.30 -37.59 0.55
CA LEU A 176 19.41 -38.80 1.37
C LEU A 176 20.47 -39.76 0.81
N GLU A 177 21.12 -40.48 1.73
CA GLU A 177 21.92 -41.67 1.46
C GLU A 177 21.22 -42.87 2.10
N GLU A 178 20.95 -43.92 1.34
CA GLU A 178 20.35 -45.14 1.89
C GLU A 178 21.14 -46.37 1.43
N ALA A 179 21.61 -47.16 2.41
CA ALA A 179 22.26 -48.44 2.17
C ALA A 179 21.19 -49.54 2.05
N ILE A 180 20.98 -50.01 0.83
CA ILE A 180 19.89 -50.91 0.46
C ILE A 180 20.43 -52.33 0.33
N ASP A 181 19.93 -53.22 1.17
CA ASP A 181 20.07 -54.67 0.97
C ASP A 181 18.81 -55.21 0.27
N LEU A 182 18.94 -55.63 -0.99
CA LEU A 182 17.83 -56.11 -1.80
C LEU A 182 17.11 -57.31 -1.15
N ARG A 183 17.81 -58.06 -0.29
CA ARG A 183 17.27 -59.21 0.44
C ARG A 183 16.23 -58.80 1.47
N ARG A 184 16.30 -57.57 2.02
CA ARG A 184 15.40 -57.07 3.07
C ARG A 184 14.15 -56.38 2.52
N LEU A 185 14.01 -56.28 1.21
CA LEU A 185 12.87 -55.65 0.57
C LEU A 185 11.57 -56.46 0.73
N ASN A 186 10.46 -55.79 1.02
CA ASN A 186 9.14 -56.41 1.10
C ASN A 186 8.40 -56.30 -0.22
N PHE A 187 7.75 -57.38 -0.66
CA PHE A 187 6.99 -57.38 -1.90
C PHE A 187 5.65 -56.67 -1.68
N ILE A 188 5.40 -55.61 -2.45
CA ILE A 188 4.18 -54.81 -2.34
C ILE A 188 3.18 -55.09 -3.48
N GLY A 189 3.66 -55.61 -4.62
CA GLY A 189 2.85 -56.02 -5.76
C GLY A 189 2.26 -54.86 -6.56
N THR A 190 1.43 -54.03 -5.93
CA THR A 190 0.73 -52.89 -6.55
C THR A 190 1.00 -51.60 -5.79
N LEU A 191 1.03 -50.50 -6.55
CA LEU A 191 1.21 -49.14 -6.03
C LEU A 191 -0.13 -48.41 -5.72
N MET A 192 -1.26 -49.00 -6.11
CA MET A 192 -2.60 -48.45 -5.90
C MET A 192 -3.03 -48.63 -4.44
N ASP A 193 -3.83 -47.69 -3.91
CA ASP A 193 -4.38 -47.67 -2.55
C ASP A 193 -3.35 -47.72 -1.41
N ARG A 194 -2.19 -47.08 -1.62
CA ARG A 194 -1.13 -46.98 -0.61
C ARG A 194 -0.70 -45.53 -0.40
N THR A 195 -0.64 -45.12 0.87
CA THR A 195 -0.09 -43.83 1.30
C THR A 195 1.39 -44.02 1.63
N PHE A 196 2.27 -43.49 0.78
CA PHE A 196 3.72 -43.58 0.96
C PHE A 196 4.22 -42.54 1.98
N PRO A 197 5.22 -42.88 2.83
CA PRO A 197 5.90 -41.89 3.67
C PRO A 197 6.68 -40.86 2.81
N PRO A 198 7.13 -39.74 3.40
CA PRO A 198 7.98 -38.79 2.70
C PRO A 198 9.30 -39.45 2.27
N ASN A 199 9.76 -39.15 1.05
CA ASN A 199 10.96 -39.72 0.43
C ASN A 199 10.95 -41.26 0.32
N ALA A 200 9.78 -41.87 0.16
CA ALA A 200 9.64 -43.33 0.06
C ALA A 200 10.27 -43.88 -1.23
N LEU A 201 11.03 -44.96 -1.08
CA LEU A 201 11.71 -45.64 -2.19
C LEU A 201 10.98 -46.91 -2.61
N ILE A 202 10.83 -47.03 -3.93
CA ILE A 202 10.17 -48.16 -4.59
C ILE A 202 11.17 -48.79 -5.55
N PHE A 203 11.34 -50.11 -5.44
CA PHE A 203 12.27 -50.88 -6.26
C PHE A 203 11.49 -51.80 -7.18
N HIS A 204 11.80 -51.72 -8.47
CA HIS A 204 11.30 -52.63 -9.49
C HIS A 204 12.37 -53.69 -9.78
N LEU A 205 12.10 -54.91 -9.36
CA LEU A 205 12.88 -56.07 -9.77
C LEU A 205 12.17 -56.76 -10.95
N GLU A 206 12.87 -57.66 -11.62
CA GLU A 206 12.35 -58.45 -12.74
C GLU A 206 11.02 -59.15 -12.45
N ASP A 207 10.78 -59.54 -11.20
CA ASP A 207 9.58 -60.26 -10.77
C ASP A 207 8.47 -59.38 -10.15
N GLY A 208 8.74 -58.10 -9.87
CA GLY A 208 7.71 -57.15 -9.43
C GLY A 208 8.22 -56.00 -8.56
N VAL A 209 7.29 -55.42 -7.79
CA VAL A 209 7.50 -54.14 -7.08
C VAL A 209 7.71 -54.37 -5.58
N TYR A 210 8.71 -53.68 -5.03
CA TYR A 210 9.19 -53.84 -3.67
C TYR A 210 9.39 -52.49 -2.96
N SER A 211 9.31 -52.48 -1.62
CA SER A 211 9.56 -51.30 -0.77
C SER A 211 9.93 -51.74 0.67
N PHE A 212 10.56 -50.86 1.45
CA PHE A 212 10.81 -51.07 2.88
C PHE A 212 9.60 -50.69 3.75
N ASP A 213 8.74 -49.81 3.27
CA ASP A 213 7.75 -49.10 4.09
C ASP A 213 6.49 -49.91 4.42
N PHE A 214 6.35 -51.11 3.84
CA PHE A 214 5.13 -51.92 3.96
C PHE A 214 5.45 -53.39 4.28
N PRO A 215 4.57 -54.09 5.01
CA PRO A 215 4.71 -55.52 5.27
C PRO A 215 4.46 -56.36 4.00
N ASN A 216 5.09 -57.53 3.96
CA ASN A 216 5.04 -58.45 2.83
C ASN A 216 3.64 -59.07 2.66
N LYS A 217 3.02 -58.95 1.47
CA LYS A 217 1.74 -59.60 1.15
C LYS A 217 2.00 -60.80 0.22
N ILE A 218 1.96 -62.01 0.76
CA ILE A 218 2.12 -63.25 0.00
C ILE A 218 0.73 -63.84 -0.24
N SER A 219 0.36 -64.05 -1.50
CA SER A 219 -0.84 -64.78 -1.94
C SER A 219 -0.56 -66.29 -2.04
N GLU A 220 -1.60 -67.11 -1.83
CA GLU A 220 -1.50 -68.57 -1.85
C GLU A 220 -1.18 -69.15 -3.26
N PRO A 221 -0.44 -70.27 -3.33
CA PRO A 221 0.09 -70.80 -4.58
C PRO A 221 -1.01 -71.47 -5.44
N LYS A 222 -1.16 -71.02 -6.69
CA LYS A 222 -1.83 -71.80 -7.74
C LYS A 222 -0.79 -72.69 -8.42
N GLN A 223 -1.01 -74.01 -8.41
CA GLN A 223 -0.14 -74.99 -9.07
C GLN A 223 -0.04 -74.69 -10.57
N ALA A 224 1.17 -74.37 -11.03
CA ALA A 224 1.46 -74.32 -12.47
C ALA A 224 1.50 -75.77 -12.99
N PRO A 225 0.91 -76.08 -14.15
CA PRO A 225 1.01 -77.39 -14.75
C PRO A 225 2.48 -77.71 -15.05
N GLN A 226 2.90 -78.95 -14.73
CA GLN A 226 4.25 -79.45 -15.00
C GLN A 226 4.53 -79.41 -16.50
N ALA A 227 5.58 -78.69 -16.91
CA ALA A 227 6.02 -78.68 -18.30
C ALA A 227 6.47 -80.09 -18.70
N ALA A 228 5.79 -80.67 -19.69
CA ALA A 228 6.18 -81.94 -20.26
C ALA A 228 7.54 -81.78 -20.97
N THR A 229 8.49 -82.63 -20.63
CA THR A 229 9.76 -82.78 -21.34
C THR A 229 9.51 -83.02 -22.84
N SER A 230 10.22 -82.28 -23.67
CA SER A 230 10.11 -82.29 -25.13
C SER A 230 10.29 -83.71 -25.71
N SER A 231 9.37 -84.11 -26.60
CA SER A 231 9.44 -85.39 -27.31
C SER A 231 10.56 -85.39 -28.34
N TYR A 232 11.07 -86.58 -28.70
CA TYR A 232 12.17 -86.77 -29.68
C TYR A 232 11.97 -86.02 -31.01
N ASN A 233 10.72 -85.87 -31.45
CA ASN A 233 10.36 -85.08 -32.64
C ASN A 233 10.64 -83.57 -32.49
N ALA A 234 10.53 -83.03 -31.27
CA ALA A 234 10.86 -81.63 -30.99
C ALA A 234 12.38 -81.42 -30.97
N LEU A 235 13.17 -82.40 -30.50
CA LEU A 235 14.63 -82.35 -30.55
C LEU A 235 15.15 -82.45 -31.98
N MET A 236 14.56 -83.30 -32.82
CA MET A 236 14.92 -83.38 -34.25
C MET A 236 14.55 -82.11 -35.01
N LYS A 237 13.41 -81.47 -34.69
CA LYS A 237 13.07 -80.15 -35.24
C LYS A 237 14.03 -79.06 -34.78
N LEU A 238 14.50 -79.12 -33.54
CA LEU A 238 15.52 -78.20 -33.01
C LEU A 238 16.86 -78.39 -33.74
N ALA A 239 17.31 -79.62 -33.94
CA ALA A 239 18.53 -79.93 -34.69
C ALA A 239 18.45 -79.45 -36.16
N ASN A 240 17.28 -79.62 -36.80
CA ASN A 240 17.06 -79.08 -38.14
C ASN A 240 17.02 -77.55 -38.17
N LEU A 241 16.51 -76.91 -37.12
CA LEU A 241 16.52 -75.46 -36.96
C LEU A 241 17.95 -74.94 -36.70
N GLU A 242 18.73 -75.67 -35.93
CA GLU A 242 20.12 -75.35 -35.62
C GLU A 242 20.97 -75.42 -36.89
N SER A 243 20.80 -76.48 -37.71
CA SER A 243 21.39 -76.56 -39.05
C SER A 243 20.90 -75.44 -39.99
N SER A 244 19.62 -75.06 -39.93
CA SER A 244 19.10 -73.94 -40.73
C SER A 244 19.62 -72.58 -40.26
N ILE A 245 19.93 -72.42 -38.97
CA ILE A 245 20.56 -71.22 -38.41
C ILE A 245 22.02 -71.16 -38.85
N GLU A 246 22.72 -72.29 -38.86
CA GLU A 246 24.11 -72.38 -39.32
C GLU A 246 24.24 -72.02 -40.81
N ASP A 247 23.34 -72.53 -41.66
CA ASP A 247 23.23 -72.13 -43.07
C ASP A 247 22.87 -70.63 -43.25
N ALA A 248 22.00 -70.09 -42.40
CA ALA A 248 21.62 -68.68 -42.43
C ALA A 248 22.81 -67.77 -42.03
N ILE A 249 23.63 -68.21 -41.09
CA ILE A 249 24.85 -67.50 -40.68
C ILE A 249 25.89 -67.55 -41.80
N GLU A 250 26.08 -68.70 -42.46
CA GLU A 250 27.02 -68.82 -43.57
C GLU A 250 26.60 -67.98 -44.80
N THR A 251 25.30 -67.95 -45.11
CA THR A 251 24.77 -67.10 -46.19
C THR A 251 24.88 -65.61 -45.86
N GLN A 252 24.70 -65.21 -44.60
CA GLN A 252 24.95 -63.84 -44.17
C GLN A 252 26.42 -63.46 -44.33
N GLN A 253 27.35 -64.35 -43.97
CA GLN A 253 28.79 -64.11 -44.14
C GLN A 253 29.15 -63.93 -45.62
N ARG A 254 28.65 -64.80 -46.50
CA ARG A 254 28.85 -64.66 -47.96
C ARG A 254 28.27 -63.37 -48.53
N LEU A 255 27.06 -62.98 -48.12
CA LEU A 255 26.47 -61.69 -48.53
C LEU A 255 27.30 -60.51 -48.03
N THR A 256 27.86 -60.62 -46.83
CA THR A 256 28.72 -59.57 -46.26
C THR A 256 30.01 -59.43 -47.05
N GLU A 257 30.64 -60.54 -47.45
CA GLU A 257 31.81 -60.55 -48.32
C GLU A 257 31.51 -59.97 -49.71
N GLU A 258 30.36 -60.30 -50.28
CA GLU A 258 29.94 -59.76 -51.58
C GLU A 258 29.62 -58.27 -51.53
N ILE A 259 28.95 -57.79 -50.47
CA ILE A 259 28.71 -56.37 -50.23
C ILE A 259 30.03 -55.62 -50.09
N ASN A 260 30.98 -56.16 -49.32
CA ASN A 260 32.30 -55.56 -49.14
C ASN A 260 33.07 -55.49 -50.47
N ARG A 261 33.02 -56.54 -51.30
CA ARG A 261 33.63 -56.53 -52.64
C ARG A 261 33.03 -55.44 -53.55
N ILE A 262 31.70 -55.28 -53.53
CA ILE A 262 31.01 -54.23 -54.31
C ILE A 262 31.37 -52.82 -53.81
N LEU A 263 31.53 -52.66 -52.50
CA LEU A 263 31.98 -51.40 -51.90
C LEU A 263 33.45 -51.07 -52.26
N ASP A 264 34.31 -52.08 -52.39
CA ASP A 264 35.72 -51.90 -52.77
C ASP A 264 35.90 -51.61 -54.27
N GLU A 265 35.06 -52.17 -55.15
CA GLU A 265 35.13 -51.97 -56.61
C GLU A 265 34.50 -50.63 -57.08
N SER A 266 33.66 -50.00 -56.26
CA SER A 266 33.05 -48.70 -56.56
C SER A 266 33.87 -47.54 -56.00
N LEU A 267 34.65 -46.86 -56.86
CA LEU A 267 35.24 -45.56 -56.49
C LEU A 267 34.12 -44.57 -56.17
N PRO A 268 34.05 -43.99 -54.96
CA PRO A 268 32.93 -43.17 -54.56
C PRO A 268 32.94 -41.83 -55.33
N ASP A 269 31.85 -41.53 -56.03
CA ASP A 269 31.59 -40.20 -56.59
C ASP A 269 31.29 -39.21 -55.44
N ASN A 270 32.36 -38.77 -54.78
CA ASN A 270 32.32 -37.85 -53.63
C ASN A 270 31.81 -36.45 -53.99
N SER A 271 31.56 -36.17 -55.28
CA SER A 271 31.10 -34.86 -55.74
C SER A 271 29.73 -34.49 -55.15
N GLN A 272 28.86 -35.47 -54.96
CA GLN A 272 27.54 -35.26 -54.39
C GLN A 272 27.58 -35.06 -52.86
N MET A 273 28.34 -35.90 -52.15
CA MET A 273 28.56 -35.74 -50.71
C MET A 273 29.29 -34.42 -50.38
N ALA A 274 30.27 -34.00 -51.20
CA ALA A 274 30.96 -32.72 -51.03
C ALA A 274 30.02 -31.52 -51.26
N ARG A 275 29.13 -31.58 -52.26
CA ARG A 275 28.11 -30.54 -52.49
C ARG A 275 27.12 -30.45 -51.34
N GLU A 276 26.69 -31.59 -50.79
CA GLU A 276 25.82 -31.64 -49.62
C GLU A 276 26.51 -31.09 -48.37
N ALA A 277 27.79 -31.42 -48.15
CA ALA A 277 28.59 -30.87 -47.06
C ALA A 277 28.77 -29.35 -47.16
N VAL A 278 29.03 -28.81 -48.36
CA VAL A 278 29.12 -27.36 -48.60
C VAL A 278 27.76 -26.69 -48.38
N ALA A 279 26.67 -27.28 -48.88
CA ALA A 279 25.32 -26.74 -48.68
C ALA A 279 24.92 -26.73 -47.19
N MET A 280 25.33 -27.75 -46.42
CA MET A 280 25.14 -27.78 -44.97
C MET A 280 26.00 -26.73 -44.26
N ALA A 281 27.26 -26.58 -44.65
CA ALA A 281 28.15 -25.56 -44.10
C ALA A 281 27.61 -24.14 -44.36
N ASP A 282 27.10 -23.84 -45.55
CA ASP A 282 26.49 -22.57 -45.88
C ASP A 282 25.21 -22.31 -45.06
N LYS A 283 24.39 -23.33 -44.81
CA LYS A 283 23.25 -23.23 -43.89
C LYS A 283 23.70 -22.87 -42.47
N TYR A 284 24.75 -23.49 -41.95
CA TYR A 284 25.29 -23.13 -40.64
C TYR A 284 25.88 -21.72 -40.60
N VAL A 285 26.64 -21.32 -41.62
CA VAL A 285 27.21 -19.97 -41.73
C VAL A 285 26.11 -18.91 -41.80
N THR A 286 25.05 -19.14 -42.59
CA THR A 286 23.92 -18.22 -42.68
C THR A 286 23.13 -18.15 -41.37
N ALA A 287 22.91 -19.27 -40.69
CA ALA A 287 22.30 -19.31 -39.36
C ALA A 287 23.14 -18.54 -38.34
N GLN A 288 24.47 -18.73 -38.33
CA GLN A 288 25.36 -18.05 -37.41
C GLN A 288 25.46 -16.55 -37.69
N ARG A 289 25.47 -16.14 -38.96
CA ARG A 289 25.41 -14.72 -39.35
C ARG A 289 24.10 -14.06 -38.90
N ARG A 290 22.97 -14.77 -38.98
CA ARG A 290 21.68 -14.27 -38.46
C ARG A 290 21.72 -14.12 -36.94
N SER A 291 22.25 -15.12 -36.23
CA SER A 291 22.44 -15.06 -34.77
C SER A 291 23.31 -13.88 -34.35
N ASN A 292 24.47 -13.69 -35.01
CA ASN A 292 25.35 -12.55 -34.73
C ASN A 292 24.69 -11.19 -35.02
N LYS A 293 23.94 -11.05 -36.12
CA LYS A 293 23.18 -9.81 -36.39
C LYS A 293 22.13 -9.53 -35.31
N GLN A 294 21.44 -10.56 -34.82
CA GLN A 294 20.48 -10.40 -33.72
C GLN A 294 21.17 -10.01 -32.42
N ALA A 295 22.31 -10.61 -32.10
CA ALA A 295 23.11 -10.26 -30.92
C ALA A 295 23.64 -8.81 -31.00
N GLN A 296 24.11 -8.38 -32.17
CA GLN A 296 24.55 -7.00 -32.40
C GLN A 296 23.42 -5.99 -32.22
N LYS A 297 22.23 -6.25 -32.81
CA LYS A 297 21.06 -5.39 -32.59
C LYS A 297 20.70 -5.28 -31.11
N LYS A 298 20.61 -6.40 -30.40
CA LYS A 298 20.34 -6.42 -28.96
C LYS A 298 21.35 -5.58 -28.17
N ARG A 299 22.65 -5.70 -28.51
CA ARG A 299 23.71 -4.91 -27.87
C ARG A 299 23.51 -3.41 -28.11
N ASP A 300 23.21 -3.03 -29.35
CA ASP A 300 23.04 -1.63 -29.72
C ASP A 300 21.80 -1.04 -29.04
N ASP A 301 20.68 -1.78 -29.02
CA ASP A 301 19.45 -1.41 -28.30
C ASP A 301 19.71 -1.24 -26.79
N LEU A 302 20.49 -2.16 -26.19
CA LEU A 302 20.90 -2.08 -24.78
C LEU A 302 21.79 -0.86 -24.52
N GLN A 303 22.73 -0.56 -25.41
CA GLN A 303 23.61 0.60 -25.27
C GLN A 303 22.83 1.92 -25.38
N GLU A 304 21.88 2.00 -26.31
CA GLU A 304 20.99 3.15 -26.45
C GLU A 304 20.09 3.33 -25.22
N SER A 305 19.51 2.24 -24.71
CA SER A 305 18.73 2.23 -23.47
C SER A 305 19.54 2.70 -22.26
N ILE A 306 20.79 2.25 -22.12
CA ILE A 306 21.67 2.72 -21.04
C ILE A 306 21.99 4.20 -21.22
N ARG A 307 22.23 4.67 -22.45
CA ARG A 307 22.52 6.08 -22.74
C ARG A 307 21.33 6.97 -22.41
N SER A 308 20.13 6.60 -22.85
CA SER A 308 18.91 7.36 -22.58
C SER A 308 18.60 7.39 -21.09
N ARG A 309 18.73 6.25 -20.38
CA ARG A 309 18.58 6.19 -18.91
C ARG A 309 19.57 7.08 -18.19
N ARG A 310 20.84 7.11 -18.61
CA ARG A 310 21.86 7.99 -18.00
C ARG A 310 21.51 9.46 -18.21
N GLN A 311 21.09 9.86 -19.41
CA GLN A 311 20.65 11.23 -19.69
C GLN A 311 19.42 11.61 -18.86
N ALA A 312 18.45 10.70 -18.73
CA ALA A 312 17.28 10.91 -17.89
C ALA A 312 17.64 11.09 -16.40
N ILE A 313 18.61 10.32 -15.89
CA ILE A 313 19.11 10.47 -14.51
C ILE A 313 19.78 11.82 -14.30
N VAL A 314 20.60 12.28 -15.26
CA VAL A 314 21.25 13.60 -15.17
C VAL A 314 20.22 14.73 -15.16
N LYS A 315 19.28 14.71 -16.11
CA LYS A 315 18.18 15.70 -16.15
C LYS A 315 17.33 15.65 -14.88
N GLY A 316 17.01 14.45 -14.37
CA GLY A 316 16.28 14.28 -13.13
C GLY A 316 17.02 14.87 -11.92
N ARG A 317 18.35 14.74 -11.87
CA ARG A 317 19.18 15.35 -10.82
C ARG A 317 19.24 16.87 -10.94
N GLU A 318 19.32 17.40 -12.15
CA GLU A 318 19.29 18.85 -12.39
C GLU A 318 17.96 19.45 -11.91
N LEU A 319 16.83 18.84 -12.27
CA LEU A 319 15.50 19.25 -11.80
C LEU A 319 15.35 19.13 -10.29
N GLN A 320 15.87 18.06 -9.68
CA GLN A 320 15.85 17.91 -8.22
C GLN A 320 16.67 19.01 -7.53
N ASN A 321 17.86 19.33 -8.05
CA ASN A 321 18.70 20.39 -7.49
C ASN A 321 18.04 21.78 -7.64
N GLU A 322 17.33 22.02 -8.75
CA GLU A 322 16.56 23.26 -8.94
C GLU A 322 15.39 23.33 -7.96
N ALA A 323 14.61 22.26 -7.84
CA ALA A 323 13.53 22.16 -6.86
C ALA A 323 14.03 22.35 -5.41
N ASP A 324 15.19 21.77 -5.06
CA ASP A 324 15.77 21.92 -3.72
C ASP A 324 16.19 23.37 -3.43
N LYS A 325 16.73 24.09 -4.44
CA LYS A 325 17.04 25.52 -4.33
C LYS A 325 15.78 26.37 -4.16
N ASP A 326 14.74 26.07 -4.94
CA ASP A 326 13.45 26.77 -4.86
C ASP A 326 12.79 26.52 -3.51
N MET A 327 12.86 25.30 -3.00
CA MET A 327 12.37 24.94 -1.66
C MET A 327 13.12 25.69 -0.56
N ALA A 328 14.44 25.84 -0.67
CA ALA A 328 15.23 26.64 0.27
C ALA A 328 14.81 28.12 0.23
N SER A 329 14.70 28.72 -0.96
CA SER A 329 14.25 30.11 -1.11
C SER A 329 12.83 30.32 -0.58
N CYS A 330 11.92 29.37 -0.83
CA CYS A 330 10.55 29.42 -0.32
C CYS A 330 10.50 29.34 1.21
N ARG A 331 11.37 28.52 1.84
CA ARG A 331 11.45 28.43 3.30
C ARG A 331 11.89 29.74 3.94
N GLU A 332 12.92 30.39 3.38
CA GLU A 332 13.37 31.70 3.87
C GLU A 332 12.26 32.76 3.79
N LYS A 333 11.55 32.82 2.65
CA LYS A 333 10.40 33.70 2.47
C LYS A 333 9.27 33.41 3.46
N LEU A 334 9.02 32.13 3.74
CA LEU A 334 8.01 31.70 4.71
C LEU A 334 8.38 32.18 6.12
N THR A 335 9.63 31.95 6.56
CA THR A 335 10.08 32.42 7.87
C THR A 335 9.99 33.94 8.01
N ALA A 336 10.39 34.69 6.98
CA ALA A 336 10.27 36.15 6.98
C ALA A 336 8.79 36.61 7.03
N SER A 337 7.88 35.89 6.36
CA SER A 337 6.45 36.18 6.41
C SER A 337 5.83 35.85 7.77
N GLU A 338 6.28 34.78 8.44
CA GLU A 338 5.84 34.42 9.79
C GLU A 338 6.27 35.49 10.81
N GLU A 339 7.54 35.92 10.76
CA GLU A 339 8.05 37.01 11.59
C GLU A 339 7.29 38.32 11.35
N LEU A 340 7.04 38.68 10.09
CA LEU A 340 6.27 39.87 9.73
C LEU A 340 4.83 39.79 10.26
N LEU A 341 4.20 38.62 10.19
CA LEU A 341 2.86 38.39 10.71
C LEU A 341 2.83 38.53 12.23
N GLU A 342 3.81 37.97 12.95
CA GLU A 342 3.92 38.11 14.39
C GLU A 342 4.09 39.58 14.79
N GLN A 343 5.01 40.30 14.14
CA GLN A 343 5.22 41.73 14.37
C GLN A 343 3.94 42.54 14.11
N THR A 344 3.22 42.24 13.02
CA THR A 344 1.97 42.92 12.68
C THR A 344 0.88 42.62 13.71
N GLN A 345 0.76 41.38 14.19
CA GLN A 345 -0.19 41.01 15.24
C GLN A 345 0.13 41.73 16.57
N GLN A 346 1.40 41.80 16.94
CA GLN A 346 1.84 42.56 18.12
C GLN A 346 1.49 44.04 17.98
N GLN A 347 1.71 44.65 16.81
CA GLN A 347 1.31 46.03 16.53
C GLN A 347 -0.21 46.24 16.63
N ILE A 348 -1.01 45.33 16.07
CA ILE A 348 -2.48 45.40 16.17
C ILE A 348 -2.93 45.30 17.63
N ARG A 349 -2.38 44.36 18.40
CA ARG A 349 -2.67 44.22 19.84
C ARG A 349 -2.30 45.49 20.59
N GLY A 350 -1.13 46.07 20.32
CA GLY A 350 -0.70 47.34 20.92
C GLY A 350 -1.63 48.51 20.58
N GLN A 351 -2.07 48.64 19.33
CA GLN A 351 -3.03 49.69 18.94
C GLN A 351 -4.40 49.48 19.58
N ARG A 352 -4.90 48.23 19.65
CA ARG A 352 -6.15 47.92 20.36
C ARG A 352 -6.08 48.28 21.84
N ARG A 353 -4.96 47.97 22.50
CA ARG A 353 -4.71 48.35 23.89
C ARG A 353 -4.80 49.86 24.09
N ARG A 354 -4.08 50.61 23.24
CA ARG A 354 -4.11 52.07 23.26
C ARG A 354 -5.53 52.62 23.06
N ILE A 355 -6.25 52.11 22.07
CA ILE A 355 -7.62 52.57 21.78
C ILE A 355 -8.56 52.24 22.94
N CYS A 356 -8.42 51.08 23.60
CA CYS A 356 -9.23 50.74 24.77
C CYS A 356 -8.91 51.64 25.98
N ALA A 357 -7.64 52.04 26.15
CA ALA A 357 -7.26 53.05 27.15
C ALA A 357 -7.87 54.43 26.81
N ASP A 358 -7.71 54.90 25.56
CA ASP A 358 -8.32 56.15 25.07
C ASP A 358 -9.86 56.12 25.25
N LEU A 359 -10.52 54.99 24.99
CA LEU A 359 -11.97 54.82 25.19
C LEU A 359 -12.36 54.81 26.68
N SER A 360 -11.53 54.25 27.55
CA SER A 360 -11.74 54.30 29.01
C SER A 360 -11.65 55.74 29.55
N ASP A 361 -10.81 56.58 28.94
CA ASP A 361 -10.69 58.00 29.30
C ASP A 361 -11.87 58.83 28.76
N ILE A 362 -12.34 58.55 27.54
CA ILE A 362 -13.49 59.24 26.92
C ILE A 362 -14.80 58.87 27.62
N PHE A 363 -14.96 57.59 27.99
CA PHE A 363 -16.16 57.04 28.61
C PHE A 363 -15.86 56.49 30.02
N PRO A 364 -15.53 57.35 30.99
CA PRO A 364 -15.09 56.91 32.30
C PRO A 364 -16.21 56.14 33.02
N ILE A 365 -15.90 54.92 33.45
CA ILE A 365 -16.79 54.08 34.29
C ILE A 365 -16.26 54.06 35.73
N THR A 366 -16.85 54.89 36.59
CA THR A 366 -16.43 55.05 37.99
C THR A 366 -17.43 54.41 38.95
N PRO A 367 -16.98 53.82 40.08
CA PRO A 367 -17.90 53.34 41.10
C PRO A 367 -18.65 54.51 41.73
N ILE A 368 -19.90 54.31 42.11
CA ILE A 368 -20.70 55.33 42.80
C ILE A 368 -20.30 55.31 44.29
N PRO A 369 -19.86 56.45 44.87
CA PRO A 369 -19.52 56.52 46.29
C PRO A 369 -20.71 56.15 47.18
N ASN A 370 -20.48 55.35 48.23
CA ASN A 370 -21.49 54.92 49.21
C ASN A 370 -22.67 54.09 48.64
N ALA A 371 -22.56 53.56 47.42
CA ALA A 371 -23.55 52.67 46.82
C ALA A 371 -23.20 51.19 47.03
N PRO A 372 -24.16 50.25 46.84
CA PRO A 372 -23.88 48.82 46.90
C PRO A 372 -22.75 48.40 45.94
N PRO A 373 -22.02 47.30 46.23
CA PRO A 373 -21.01 46.76 45.33
C PRO A 373 -21.55 46.58 43.90
N LEU A 374 -20.69 46.79 42.89
CA LEU A 374 -21.05 46.72 41.46
C LEU A 374 -22.01 47.82 40.98
N SER A 375 -22.18 48.89 41.76
CA SER A 375 -22.87 50.12 41.33
C SER A 375 -21.87 51.07 40.66
N PHE A 376 -22.05 51.29 39.36
CA PHE A 376 -21.18 52.15 38.57
C PHE A 376 -21.98 53.26 37.87
N GLN A 377 -21.27 54.30 37.48
CA GLN A 377 -21.77 55.36 36.61
C GLN A 377 -20.85 55.50 35.39
N ILE A 378 -21.42 55.84 34.25
CA ILE A 378 -20.69 56.12 33.00
C ILE A 378 -20.83 57.60 32.67
N CYS A 379 -19.71 58.30 32.47
CA CYS A 379 -19.71 59.77 32.23
C CYS A 379 -20.54 60.55 33.28
N ASN A 380 -20.43 60.16 34.56
CA ASN A 380 -21.20 60.71 35.70
C ASN A 380 -22.72 60.45 35.65
N ILE A 381 -23.20 59.52 34.82
CA ILE A 381 -24.59 59.07 34.78
C ILE A 381 -24.70 57.70 35.48
N PRO A 382 -25.43 57.60 36.61
CA PRO A 382 -25.61 56.34 37.31
C PRO A 382 -26.46 55.39 36.46
N LEU A 383 -25.99 54.15 36.28
CA LEU A 383 -26.72 53.12 35.55
C LEU A 383 -26.98 51.90 36.44
N PRO A 384 -28.23 51.46 36.60
CA PRO A 384 -28.55 50.27 37.38
C PRO A 384 -28.21 48.99 36.58
N ASN A 385 -28.01 47.86 37.25
CA ASN A 385 -27.67 46.58 36.62
C ASN A 385 -28.91 45.85 36.07
N SER A 386 -29.47 46.34 34.95
CA SER A 386 -30.59 45.74 34.19
C SER A 386 -31.86 45.41 34.99
N ILE A 387 -32.07 46.10 36.10
CA ILE A 387 -33.29 46.02 36.92
C ILE A 387 -33.89 47.42 37.00
N TYR A 388 -35.06 47.60 36.39
CA TYR A 388 -35.82 48.86 36.43
C TYR A 388 -37.09 48.67 37.27
N ASP A 389 -36.92 48.67 38.60
CA ASP A 389 -38.03 48.55 39.54
C ASP A 389 -38.54 49.93 39.97
N ALA A 390 -39.71 49.97 40.63
CA ALA A 390 -40.28 51.20 41.20
C ALA A 390 -39.35 51.90 42.22
N ALA A 391 -38.37 51.21 42.78
CA ALA A 391 -37.31 51.81 43.60
C ALA A 391 -36.26 52.51 42.72
N THR A 392 -35.88 51.92 41.60
CA THR A 392 -34.93 52.47 40.63
C THR A 392 -35.50 53.71 39.94
N ALA A 393 -36.78 53.64 39.52
CA ALA A 393 -37.49 54.75 38.88
C ALA A 393 -37.62 56.00 39.78
N ARG A 394 -37.56 55.83 41.12
CA ARG A 394 -37.56 56.94 42.08
C ARG A 394 -36.20 57.64 42.21
N ASN A 395 -35.12 56.93 41.89
CA ASN A 395 -33.74 57.42 42.08
C ASN A 395 -33.10 57.89 40.78
N ILE A 396 -33.54 57.37 39.62
CA ILE A 396 -32.97 57.65 38.30
C ILE A 396 -34.09 58.05 37.36
N SER A 397 -33.98 59.24 36.75
CA SER A 397 -34.97 59.70 35.78
C SER A 397 -34.89 58.90 34.48
N GLU A 398 -36.03 58.77 33.79
CA GLU A 398 -36.13 58.04 32.51
C GLU A 398 -35.16 58.59 31.44
N ASP A 399 -34.99 59.91 31.41
CA ASP A 399 -34.08 60.59 30.48
C ASP A 399 -32.61 60.29 30.78
N LEU A 400 -32.22 60.24 32.07
CA LEU A 400 -30.86 59.88 32.48
C LEU A 400 -30.55 58.41 32.17
N LEU A 401 -31.50 57.51 32.43
CA LEU A 401 -31.36 56.10 32.10
C LEU A 401 -31.17 55.89 30.59
N SER A 402 -32.01 56.55 29.79
CA SER A 402 -31.94 56.48 28.32
C SER A 402 -30.64 57.08 27.77
N ALA A 403 -30.16 58.18 28.36
CA ALA A 403 -28.87 58.78 28.02
C ALA A 403 -27.70 57.84 28.38
N GLY A 404 -27.71 57.24 29.57
CA GLY A 404 -26.69 56.29 30.02
C GLY A 404 -26.61 55.06 29.11
N LEU A 405 -27.75 54.46 28.76
CA LEU A 405 -27.81 53.33 27.83
C LEU A 405 -27.39 53.72 26.41
N GLY A 406 -27.70 54.94 25.96
CA GLY A 406 -27.21 55.47 24.70
C GLY A 406 -25.69 55.59 24.64
N ILE A 407 -25.04 55.99 25.73
CA ILE A 407 -23.57 56.06 25.84
C ILE A 407 -22.97 54.65 25.85
N VAL A 408 -23.58 53.72 26.60
CA VAL A 408 -23.16 52.31 26.59
C VAL A 408 -23.25 51.72 25.18
N ALA A 409 -24.36 51.94 24.47
CA ALA A 409 -24.53 51.48 23.10
C ALA A 409 -23.47 52.06 22.15
N LEU A 410 -23.11 53.34 22.31
CA LEU A 410 -22.03 53.97 21.54
C LEU A 410 -20.68 53.31 21.80
N LEU A 411 -20.34 53.10 23.08
CA LEU A 411 -19.09 52.47 23.49
C LEU A 411 -18.99 51.03 22.97
N THR A 412 -20.04 50.22 23.16
CA THR A 412 -20.12 48.85 22.64
C THR A 412 -19.99 48.82 21.11
N LYS A 413 -20.64 49.75 20.40
CA LYS A 413 -20.51 49.90 18.94
C LYS A 413 -19.09 50.29 18.51
N HIS A 414 -18.38 51.15 19.24
CA HIS A 414 -16.98 51.44 18.95
C HIS A 414 -16.08 50.22 19.18
N LEU A 415 -16.30 49.49 20.27
CA LEU A 415 -15.54 48.27 20.59
C LEU A 415 -15.70 47.20 19.51
N GLN A 416 -16.88 47.04 18.92
CA GLN A 416 -17.10 46.16 17.75
C GLN A 416 -16.06 46.40 16.65
N PHE A 417 -15.87 47.66 16.24
CA PHE A 417 -14.95 48.00 15.14
C PHE A 417 -13.49 47.80 15.53
N TYR A 418 -13.10 48.22 16.73
CA TYR A 418 -11.69 48.18 17.14
C TYR A 418 -11.21 46.78 17.55
N LEU A 419 -12.07 46.00 18.20
CA LEU A 419 -11.81 44.59 18.50
C LEU A 419 -12.03 43.69 17.28
N ALA A 420 -12.60 44.24 16.19
CA ALA A 420 -12.97 43.54 14.97
C ALA A 420 -13.82 42.29 15.25
N HIS A 421 -14.79 42.44 16.16
CA HIS A 421 -15.72 41.37 16.52
C HIS A 421 -17.15 41.84 16.23
N PRO A 422 -17.88 41.21 15.29
CA PRO A 422 -19.24 41.62 14.95
C PRO A 422 -20.18 41.38 16.14
N LEU A 423 -21.11 42.31 16.37
CA LEU A 423 -22.14 42.16 17.40
C LEU A 423 -23.25 41.24 16.89
N PRO A 424 -23.68 40.24 17.70
CA PRO A 424 -24.85 39.42 17.40
C PRO A 424 -26.12 40.25 17.17
N TYR A 425 -26.30 41.33 17.94
CA TYR A 425 -27.44 42.24 17.83
C TYR A 425 -26.95 43.63 17.39
N PRO A 426 -27.15 44.04 16.12
CA PRO A 426 -26.67 45.33 15.65
C PRO A 426 -27.26 46.51 16.46
N LEU A 427 -26.39 47.46 16.81
CA LEU A 427 -26.75 48.66 17.58
C LEU A 427 -26.82 49.90 16.68
N ASP A 428 -27.99 50.53 16.64
CA ASP A 428 -28.24 51.81 15.98
C ASP A 428 -28.19 52.93 17.02
N TRP A 429 -27.04 53.60 17.07
CA TRP A 429 -26.81 54.71 18.00
C TRP A 429 -27.52 55.97 17.54
N PHE A 430 -28.35 56.51 18.44
CA PHE A 430 -29.05 57.78 18.25
C PHE A 430 -29.18 58.52 19.61
N GLY A 431 -28.06 58.63 20.33
CA GLY A 431 -28.01 59.24 21.66
C GLY A 431 -28.96 58.55 22.65
N SER A 432 -29.76 59.33 23.39
CA SER A 432 -30.77 58.81 24.32
C SER A 432 -31.94 58.08 23.66
N ARG A 433 -31.96 57.96 22.33
CA ARG A 433 -32.98 57.22 21.57
C ARG A 433 -32.39 56.09 20.73
N SER A 434 -31.34 55.44 21.25
CA SER A 434 -30.68 54.32 20.55
C SER A 434 -31.57 53.07 20.50
N TYR A 435 -31.29 52.17 19.55
CA TYR A 435 -32.02 50.92 19.35
C TYR A 435 -31.07 49.72 19.20
N ALA A 436 -31.55 48.54 19.59
CA ALA A 436 -30.92 47.25 19.30
C ALA A 436 -31.81 46.47 18.31
N ARG A 437 -31.20 45.77 17.35
CA ARG A 437 -31.93 44.95 16.36
C ARG A 437 -31.75 43.46 16.63
N ASP A 438 -32.84 42.71 16.59
CA ASP A 438 -32.82 41.25 16.65
C ASP A 438 -33.30 40.60 15.35
N ASP A 439 -32.32 40.10 14.59
CA ASP A 439 -32.54 39.39 13.33
C ASP A 439 -32.52 37.87 13.50
N ILE A 440 -32.16 37.35 14.68
CA ILE A 440 -31.90 35.92 14.91
C ILE A 440 -32.97 35.21 15.72
N SER A 441 -33.65 35.88 16.65
CA SER A 441 -34.66 35.24 17.48
C SER A 441 -35.97 34.98 16.72
N GLN A 442 -36.63 33.86 17.05
CA GLN A 442 -37.96 33.51 16.54
C GLN A 442 -39.04 34.30 17.28
N LEU A 443 -39.27 35.53 16.84
CA LEU A 443 -40.31 36.41 17.36
C LEU A 443 -41.67 36.11 16.68
N SER A 444 -42.78 36.34 17.39
CA SER A 444 -44.14 36.17 16.84
C SER A 444 -44.41 37.08 15.63
N ASP A 445 -45.32 36.72 14.71
CA ASP A 445 -45.59 37.48 13.46
C ASP A 445 -45.88 38.97 13.69
N ARG A 446 -46.54 39.34 14.81
CA ARG A 446 -46.83 40.74 15.16
C ARG A 446 -45.57 41.53 15.58
N THR A 447 -44.55 40.83 16.08
CA THR A 447 -43.25 41.40 16.50
C THR A 447 -42.19 41.37 15.40
N VAL A 448 -42.38 40.55 14.35
CA VAL A 448 -41.47 40.43 13.18
C VAL A 448 -41.44 41.71 12.35
N SER A 449 -42.54 42.49 12.31
CA SER A 449 -42.60 43.79 11.60
C SER A 449 -41.80 44.90 12.29
N ARG A 450 -41.34 44.69 13.54
CA ARG A 450 -40.58 45.68 14.31
C ARG A 450 -39.47 45.00 15.12
N ARG A 451 -38.44 44.53 14.40
CA ARG A 451 -37.20 43.92 14.93
C ARG A 451 -36.28 44.89 15.67
N GLU A 452 -36.64 46.16 15.71
CA GLU A 452 -35.93 47.22 16.43
C GLU A 452 -36.54 47.46 17.80
N PHE A 453 -35.72 47.27 18.83
CA PHE A 453 -36.09 47.41 20.23
C PHE A 453 -35.43 48.65 20.83
N PRO A 454 -36.19 49.55 21.46
CA PRO A 454 -35.68 50.82 21.96
C PRO A 454 -34.85 50.63 23.24
N LEU A 455 -33.67 51.23 23.32
CA LEU A 455 -32.85 51.33 24.53
C LEU A 455 -33.24 52.54 25.41
N TYR A 456 -34.49 52.97 25.29
CA TYR A 456 -35.07 54.07 26.06
C TYR A 456 -36.50 53.72 26.45
N LEU A 457 -36.97 54.29 27.57
CA LEU A 457 -38.33 54.05 28.01
C LEU A 457 -39.33 54.78 27.09
N PRO A 458 -40.37 54.09 26.60
CA PRO A 458 -41.42 54.74 25.82
C PRO A 458 -42.27 55.63 26.73
N ARG A 459 -42.43 56.90 26.32
CA ARG A 459 -43.30 57.86 27.00
C ARG A 459 -44.73 57.32 27.09
N GLY A 460 -45.28 57.25 28.31
CA GLY A 460 -46.66 56.82 28.55
C GLY A 460 -46.85 55.43 29.17
N GLY A 461 -45.78 54.76 29.64
CA GLY A 461 -45.87 53.68 30.63
C GLY A 461 -46.57 52.38 30.20
N SER A 462 -46.71 52.10 28.91
CA SER A 462 -47.35 50.87 28.45
C SER A 462 -46.52 49.62 28.81
N THR A 463 -47.15 48.56 29.33
CA THR A 463 -46.48 47.29 29.67
C THR A 463 -45.75 46.67 28.46
N ALA A 464 -46.34 46.76 27.27
CA ALA A 464 -45.70 46.29 26.03
C ALA A 464 -44.45 47.10 25.66
N GLY A 465 -44.45 48.40 25.93
CA GLY A 465 -43.28 49.27 25.72
C GLY A 465 -42.15 48.99 26.71
N GLN A 466 -42.50 48.76 27.97
CA GLN A 466 -41.56 48.40 29.04
C GLN A 466 -40.83 47.09 28.73
N TRP A 467 -41.57 46.04 28.34
CA TRP A 467 -40.98 44.76 27.96
C TRP A 467 -40.01 44.89 26.77
N ARG A 468 -40.37 45.69 25.75
CA ARG A 468 -39.50 45.92 24.58
C ARG A 468 -38.21 46.64 24.96
N PHE A 469 -38.28 47.56 25.92
CA PHE A 469 -37.11 48.24 26.46
C PHE A 469 -36.21 47.29 27.24
N GLU A 470 -36.77 46.52 28.17
CA GLU A 470 -36.03 45.53 28.95
C GLU A 470 -35.37 44.48 28.05
N TYR A 471 -36.08 44.07 27.00
CA TYR A 471 -35.54 43.17 25.98
C TYR A 471 -34.37 43.82 25.23
N ALA A 472 -34.49 45.08 24.76
CA ALA A 472 -33.38 45.78 24.11
C ALA A 472 -32.13 45.85 25.00
N TRP A 473 -32.33 46.13 26.29
CA TRP A 473 -31.24 46.17 27.26
C TRP A 473 -30.60 44.78 27.45
N PHE A 474 -31.41 43.73 27.50
CA PHE A 474 -30.89 42.37 27.51
C PHE A 474 -30.04 42.05 26.27
N LEU A 475 -30.48 42.45 25.07
CA LEU A 475 -29.72 42.28 23.82
C LEU A 475 -28.37 43.02 23.88
N LEU A 476 -28.36 44.27 24.36
CA LEU A 476 -27.14 45.04 24.56
C LEU A 476 -26.16 44.34 25.51
N ASN A 477 -26.65 43.73 26.59
CA ASN A 477 -25.79 42.97 27.49
C ASN A 477 -25.27 41.67 26.85
N LYS A 478 -26.05 41.05 25.95
CA LYS A 478 -25.58 39.91 25.16
C LYS A 478 -24.49 40.28 24.18
N ASP A 479 -24.56 41.47 23.57
CA ASP A 479 -23.48 42.00 22.76
C ASP A 479 -22.20 42.25 23.59
N ILE A 480 -22.34 42.81 24.79
CA ILE A 480 -21.22 43.00 25.73
C ILE A 480 -20.62 41.64 26.11
N GLU A 481 -21.45 40.62 26.39
CA GLU A 481 -21.00 39.25 26.66
C GLU A 481 -20.24 38.64 25.47
N ALA A 482 -20.71 38.86 24.25
CA ALA A 482 -20.04 38.39 23.03
C ALA A 482 -18.66 39.06 22.86
N LEU A 483 -18.57 40.38 23.09
CA LEU A 483 -17.30 41.10 23.08
C LEU A 483 -16.36 40.58 24.18
N CYS A 484 -16.84 40.38 25.41
CA CYS A 484 -16.06 39.77 26.49
C CYS A 484 -15.53 38.39 26.08
N SER A 485 -16.40 37.54 25.54
CA SER A 485 -16.04 36.19 25.09
C SER A 485 -14.99 36.21 23.98
N SER A 486 -15.08 37.19 23.06
CA SER A 486 -14.09 37.38 21.98
C SER A 486 -12.68 37.69 22.48
N GLN A 487 -12.57 38.25 23.69
CA GLN A 487 -11.30 38.56 24.36
C GLN A 487 -10.93 37.50 25.42
N GLY A 488 -11.63 36.36 25.45
CA GLY A 488 -11.38 35.27 26.39
C GLY A 488 -11.92 35.49 27.80
N LEU A 489 -12.79 36.49 27.99
CA LEU A 489 -13.40 36.81 29.29
C LEU A 489 -14.72 36.06 29.47
N ARG A 490 -14.91 35.49 30.66
CA ARG A 490 -16.18 34.87 31.05
C ARG A 490 -17.00 35.86 31.89
N VAL A 491 -18.19 36.17 31.42
CA VAL A 491 -19.15 37.00 32.16
C VAL A 491 -19.84 36.16 33.23
N VAL A 492 -19.85 36.65 34.48
CA VAL A 492 -20.45 35.94 35.63
C VAL A 492 -21.96 36.17 35.70
N ASP A 493 -22.40 37.43 35.59
CA ASP A 493 -23.81 37.79 35.45
C ASP A 493 -23.94 38.80 34.30
N ILE A 494 -24.78 38.49 33.33
CA ILE A 494 -25.02 39.28 32.12
C ILE A 494 -25.70 40.62 32.47
N ARG A 495 -26.47 40.67 33.57
CA ARG A 495 -27.20 41.88 34.01
C ARG A 495 -26.28 43.00 34.48
N HIS A 496 -25.02 42.69 34.77
CA HIS A 496 -24.03 43.66 35.23
C HIS A 496 -23.44 44.49 34.06
N THR A 497 -24.26 45.33 33.42
CA THR A 497 -23.90 46.12 32.22
C THR A 497 -22.57 46.87 32.37
N LEU A 498 -22.48 47.83 33.30
CA LEU A 498 -21.27 48.64 33.49
C LEU A 498 -20.10 47.86 34.11
N PRO A 499 -20.29 46.97 35.12
CA PRO A 499 -19.20 46.13 35.60
C PRO A 499 -18.54 45.29 34.50
N ASN A 500 -19.34 44.64 33.64
CA ASN A 500 -18.83 43.80 32.56
C ASN A 500 -18.07 44.63 31.51
N LEU A 501 -18.61 45.79 31.15
CA LEU A 501 -17.99 46.70 30.18
C LEU A 501 -16.69 47.32 30.73
N LYS A 502 -16.68 47.68 32.01
CA LYS A 502 -15.46 48.14 32.70
C LYS A 502 -14.39 47.06 32.75
N TYR A 503 -14.79 45.81 33.03
CA TYR A 503 -13.86 44.68 33.05
C TYR A 503 -13.27 44.41 31.66
N LEU A 504 -14.10 44.47 30.61
CA LEU A 504 -13.65 44.38 29.22
C LEU A 504 -12.61 45.45 28.89
N LEU A 505 -12.91 46.73 29.18
CA LEU A 505 -11.98 47.84 28.94
C LEU A 505 -10.67 47.67 29.73
N TYR A 506 -10.75 47.25 30.99
CA TYR A 506 -9.58 47.01 31.83
C TYR A 506 -8.68 45.92 31.26
N VAL A 507 -9.21 44.76 30.87
CA VAL A 507 -8.38 43.68 30.33
C VAL A 507 -7.84 44.03 28.94
N CYS A 508 -8.65 44.65 28.09
CA CYS A 508 -8.19 45.07 26.77
C CYS A 508 -7.12 46.17 26.82
N SER A 509 -7.13 47.01 27.85
CA SER A 509 -6.10 48.04 28.09
C SER A 509 -4.89 47.53 28.88
N ALA A 510 -4.96 46.35 29.50
CA ALA A 510 -3.87 45.77 30.27
C ALA A 510 -2.70 45.27 29.41
N GLY A 511 -1.48 45.40 29.94
CA GLY A 511 -0.24 44.86 29.40
C GLY A 511 0.96 45.79 29.61
N SER A 512 2.14 45.43 29.07
CA SER A 512 3.41 46.14 29.30
C SER A 512 3.33 47.66 29.10
N ASP A 513 4.05 48.39 29.96
CA ASP A 513 3.97 49.84 30.19
C ASP A 513 4.21 50.74 28.97
N GLN A 514 4.74 50.20 27.86
CA GLN A 514 4.90 50.95 26.61
C GLN A 514 3.64 50.82 25.76
N VAL A 515 2.67 51.69 25.99
CA VAL A 515 1.54 51.89 25.07
C VAL A 515 2.10 52.55 23.80
N PRO A 516 1.97 51.94 22.61
CA PRO A 516 2.53 52.52 21.38
C PRO A 516 1.96 53.90 21.11
N GLU A 517 2.80 54.88 20.78
CA GLU A 517 2.30 56.23 20.47
C GLU A 517 1.28 56.23 19.32
N ARG A 518 0.41 57.24 19.31
CA ARG A 518 -0.46 57.50 18.16
C ARG A 518 0.41 57.66 16.93
N LYS A 519 0.31 56.73 15.98
CA LYS A 519 0.95 56.90 14.67
C LYS A 519 0.35 58.17 14.05
N LYS A 520 1.09 59.28 14.14
CA LYS A 520 0.72 60.59 13.58
C LYS A 520 0.80 60.48 12.05
N GLY A 521 -0.24 59.93 11.45
CA GLY A 521 -0.31 59.72 10.01
C GLY A 521 -1.59 58.98 9.68
N GLY A 522 -2.52 59.67 9.02
CA GLY A 522 -3.79 59.11 8.60
C GLY A 522 -3.63 57.83 7.78
N VAL A 523 -4.70 57.02 7.74
CA VAL A 523 -4.80 55.80 6.96
C VAL A 523 -4.39 56.10 5.51
N ARG A 524 -3.20 55.65 5.12
CA ARG A 524 -2.56 55.91 3.82
C ARG A 524 -3.39 55.38 2.62
N GLY A 525 -4.44 54.60 2.88
CA GLY A 525 -5.37 54.05 1.90
C GLY A 525 -6.58 54.93 1.55
N LEU A 526 -6.88 56.01 2.28
CA LEU A 526 -8.06 56.86 1.99
C LEU A 526 -7.79 57.98 0.96
N TRP A 527 -6.52 58.26 0.64
CA TRP A 527 -6.14 59.32 -0.32
C TRP A 527 -5.80 58.79 -1.72
N ALA A 528 -5.62 57.48 -1.90
CA ALA A 528 -5.25 56.89 -3.19
C ALA A 528 -6.41 56.85 -4.22
N GLY A 529 -7.64 57.16 -3.81
CA GLY A 529 -8.83 56.96 -4.63
C GLY A 529 -9.50 58.20 -5.23
N ARG A 530 -8.99 59.44 -5.03
CA ARG A 530 -9.79 60.64 -5.37
C ARG A 530 -9.14 61.76 -6.18
N ILE A 531 -7.90 61.62 -6.68
CA ILE A 531 -7.29 62.63 -7.54
C ILE A 531 -6.57 61.97 -8.72
N LYS A 532 -7.35 61.51 -9.71
CA LYS A 532 -6.86 61.34 -11.08
C LYS A 532 -7.99 61.65 -12.06
N GLY A 533 -8.27 62.93 -12.21
CA GLY A 533 -9.25 63.44 -13.17
C GLY A 533 -9.17 64.95 -13.23
N ARG A 534 -8.69 65.45 -14.37
CA ARG A 534 -8.56 66.87 -14.80
C ARG A 534 -7.38 67.67 -14.19
N MET A 535 -6.31 67.82 -14.98
CA MET A 535 -5.98 69.05 -15.71
C MET A 535 -4.58 68.90 -16.34
N SER A 536 -4.52 68.96 -17.66
CA SER A 536 -3.32 69.29 -18.42
C SER A 536 -3.49 70.72 -18.90
N THR A 537 -2.62 71.63 -18.46
CA THR A 537 -1.95 72.72 -19.21
C THR A 537 -1.50 73.82 -18.23
N MET A 538 -0.19 74.01 -18.11
CA MET A 538 0.55 75.24 -18.42
C MET A 538 1.90 75.26 -17.70
N SER A 539 2.92 75.49 -18.53
CA SER A 539 4.31 75.79 -18.25
C SER A 539 4.50 77.17 -17.59
N ALA A 540 5.44 77.29 -16.65
CA ALA A 540 6.44 78.37 -16.61
C ALA A 540 7.45 78.20 -15.45
N GLN A 541 8.73 78.25 -15.83
CA GLN A 541 9.94 78.64 -15.11
C GLN A 541 9.82 79.33 -13.75
N PHE A 542 10.64 78.90 -12.79
CA PHE A 542 11.66 79.78 -12.19
C PHE A 542 12.83 78.97 -11.60
N ASP A 543 14.03 79.47 -11.87
CA ASP A 543 15.36 79.01 -11.42
C ASP A 543 15.59 79.22 -9.92
N GLY A 544 16.56 78.49 -9.33
CA GLY A 544 17.11 78.86 -8.03
C GLY A 544 17.82 77.79 -7.20
N ASP A 545 18.90 77.23 -7.75
CA ASP A 545 20.19 76.98 -7.10
C ASP A 545 20.38 75.93 -5.95
N SER A 546 21.43 75.12 -6.18
CA SER A 546 22.34 74.39 -5.26
C SER A 546 21.78 73.54 -4.10
N GLY A 547 22.14 72.26 -3.94
CA GLY A 547 23.28 71.53 -4.49
C GLY A 547 23.16 70.02 -4.25
N SER A 548 23.99 69.32 -5.03
CA SER A 548 24.17 67.89 -5.16
C SER A 548 24.39 67.14 -3.83
N VAL A 549 23.75 65.96 -3.71
CA VAL A 549 24.51 64.69 -3.78
C VAL A 549 23.68 63.70 -4.59
N THR A 550 24.33 63.27 -5.66
CA THR A 550 23.99 62.16 -6.53
C THR A 550 24.04 60.84 -5.76
N GLU A 551 22.94 60.10 -5.70
CA GLU A 551 23.01 58.68 -6.08
C GLU A 551 21.71 58.25 -6.73
N SER A 552 21.89 57.60 -7.87
CA SER A 552 20.98 57.54 -8.98
C SER A 552 19.85 56.55 -8.71
N ARG A 553 18.62 57.06 -8.81
CA ARG A 553 17.44 56.27 -9.16
C ARG A 553 17.59 55.68 -10.56
N ARG A 554 17.12 54.44 -10.75
CA ARG A 554 16.03 54.03 -11.66
C ARG A 554 15.90 52.50 -11.57
N GLY A 555 14.77 51.88 -11.28
CA GLY A 555 13.39 52.33 -11.37
C GLY A 555 12.70 51.68 -12.58
N SER A 556 12.02 50.56 -12.34
CA SER A 556 10.76 50.11 -12.96
C SER A 556 10.44 48.77 -12.27
N ALA A 557 9.35 48.55 -11.53
CA ALA A 557 7.96 48.78 -11.88
C ALA A 557 7.68 48.34 -13.32
N ASP A 558 7.43 47.05 -13.49
CA ASP A 558 6.33 46.62 -14.33
C ASP A 558 5.64 45.40 -13.74
N SER A 559 4.32 45.45 -13.89
CA SER A 559 3.37 44.47 -13.43
C SER A 559 3.10 43.55 -14.62
N GLU A 560 3.39 42.26 -14.47
CA GLU A 560 2.93 41.25 -15.42
C GLU A 560 2.09 40.22 -14.67
N VAL A 561 0.80 40.54 -14.58
CA VAL A 561 -0.27 39.56 -14.40
C VAL A 561 -1.10 39.62 -15.67
N ASN A 562 -1.41 38.43 -16.20
CA ASN A 562 -2.29 38.13 -17.34
C ASN A 562 -1.73 38.29 -18.77
N GLN A 563 -0.89 37.34 -19.20
CA GLN A 563 -0.83 36.91 -20.62
C GLN A 563 -0.72 35.38 -20.85
N ASN A 564 -0.97 34.53 -19.83
CA ASN A 564 -0.88 33.07 -20.01
C ASN A 564 -2.24 32.38 -20.28
N GLY A 565 -3.33 33.13 -20.38
CA GLY A 565 -4.68 32.60 -20.64
C GLY A 565 -5.06 32.48 -22.12
N ASP A 566 -4.49 33.32 -22.98
CA ASP A 566 -4.92 33.42 -24.39
C ASP A 566 -4.10 32.54 -25.34
N VAL A 567 -2.88 32.14 -24.96
CA VAL A 567 -2.06 31.18 -25.73
C VAL A 567 -2.66 29.76 -25.71
N LEU A 568 -3.37 29.41 -24.64
CA LEU A 568 -4.09 28.12 -24.52
C LEU A 568 -5.42 28.12 -25.28
N ARG A 569 -6.08 29.28 -25.45
CA ARG A 569 -7.32 29.39 -26.24
C ARG A 569 -7.06 29.32 -27.74
N ASP A 570 -5.98 29.94 -28.22
CA ASP A 570 -5.63 29.89 -29.64
C ASP A 570 -5.07 28.53 -30.10
N ALA A 571 -4.52 27.73 -29.17
CA ALA A 571 -4.11 26.35 -29.44
C ALA A 571 -5.30 25.38 -29.57
N ILE A 572 -6.41 25.63 -28.86
CA ILE A 572 -7.61 24.78 -28.87
C ILE A 572 -8.51 25.09 -30.08
N ILE A 573 -8.47 26.32 -30.61
CA ILE A 573 -9.26 26.72 -31.79
C ILE A 573 -8.58 26.27 -33.10
N LYS A 574 -7.26 26.05 -33.11
CA LYS A 574 -6.52 25.55 -34.29
C LYS A 574 -6.53 24.03 -34.46
N SER A 575 -7.00 23.24 -33.49
CA SER A 575 -7.08 21.78 -33.60
C SER A 575 -8.43 21.25 -34.12
N ASN A 576 -9.41 22.12 -34.39
CA ASN A 576 -10.78 21.73 -34.76
C ASN A 576 -11.19 22.22 -36.16
N GLY A 577 -10.39 21.88 -37.17
CA GLY A 577 -10.77 22.15 -38.55
C GLY A 577 -9.98 21.37 -39.58
N HIS A 578 -10.37 20.11 -39.84
CA HIS A 578 -10.42 19.44 -41.15
C HIS A 578 -10.56 17.92 -40.96
N ASN A 579 -11.72 17.34 -41.24
CA ASN A 579 -11.92 16.50 -42.42
C ASN A 579 -13.29 15.82 -42.44
N LYS A 580 -13.89 15.85 -43.63
CA LYS A 580 -15.04 15.08 -44.06
C LYS A 580 -14.55 13.77 -44.70
N ASP A 581 -15.18 12.69 -44.26
CA ASP A 581 -15.73 11.56 -45.02
C ASP A 581 -14.90 10.33 -45.46
N GLU A 582 -15.62 9.21 -45.32
CA GLU A 582 -15.53 7.85 -45.90
C GLU A 582 -14.59 6.76 -45.35
N GLY A 583 -15.21 5.72 -44.74
CA GLY A 583 -15.19 4.36 -45.34
C GLY A 583 -14.64 3.15 -44.57
N ARG A 584 -15.56 2.35 -43.98
CA ARG A 584 -15.59 0.86 -43.79
C ARG A 584 -14.61 0.13 -42.83
N GLU A 585 -15.12 -0.45 -41.73
CA GLU A 585 -15.57 -1.86 -41.48
C GLU A 585 -14.49 -2.75 -40.80
N SER A 586 -14.55 -2.91 -39.46
CA SER A 586 -14.87 -4.17 -38.71
C SER A 586 -13.63 -5.07 -38.43
N LEU A 587 -13.32 -5.67 -37.27
CA LEU A 587 -14.09 -6.31 -36.17
C LEU A 587 -13.34 -6.25 -34.81
N ASP A 588 -14.15 -6.15 -33.73
CA ASP A 588 -14.10 -6.77 -32.39
C ASP A 588 -12.77 -7.25 -31.74
N ASP A 589 -12.46 -6.74 -30.54
CA ASP A 589 -12.58 -7.53 -29.29
C ASP A 589 -12.45 -6.60 -28.06
N GLY A 590 -13.45 -6.64 -27.18
CA GLY A 590 -13.58 -5.73 -26.04
C GLY A 590 -13.18 -6.36 -24.71
N VAL A 591 -12.46 -5.60 -23.87
CA VAL A 591 -12.69 -5.56 -22.42
C VAL A 591 -12.29 -4.16 -21.92
N SER A 592 -13.32 -3.37 -21.65
CA SER A 592 -13.29 -2.12 -20.90
C SER A 592 -13.24 -2.41 -19.39
N LEU A 593 -12.49 -1.59 -18.65
CA LEU A 593 -12.56 -1.48 -17.19
C LEU A 593 -13.15 -0.12 -16.80
N PRO A 594 -13.79 -0.01 -15.63
CA PRO A 594 -15.06 0.70 -15.51
C PRO A 594 -14.96 1.89 -14.56
N PHE A 595 -15.10 3.11 -15.09
CA PHE A 595 -15.64 4.22 -14.33
C PHE A 595 -16.51 5.05 -15.28
N GLY A 596 -17.82 4.86 -15.14
CA GLY A 596 -18.84 5.46 -15.97
C GLY A 596 -18.93 6.98 -15.78
N GLU A 597 -19.10 7.64 -16.91
CA GLU A 597 -19.40 9.05 -17.08
C GLU A 597 -20.83 9.32 -16.59
N GLY A 598 -20.95 10.09 -15.51
CA GLY A 598 -22.20 10.75 -15.13
C GLY A 598 -22.15 12.19 -15.59
N ASP A 599 -22.67 12.45 -16.79
CA ASP A 599 -22.82 13.77 -17.39
C ASP A 599 -23.89 14.57 -16.60
N ALA A 600 -23.48 15.23 -15.51
CA ALA A 600 -24.34 16.11 -14.71
C ALA A 600 -24.10 17.58 -15.09
N LYS A 601 -24.81 18.04 -16.13
CA LYS A 601 -24.97 19.47 -16.43
C LYS A 601 -25.75 20.16 -15.33
N PHE A 602 -25.07 20.76 -14.35
CA PHE A 602 -25.69 21.73 -13.45
C PHE A 602 -25.89 23.07 -14.17
N THR A 603 -27.13 23.40 -14.50
CA THR A 603 -27.53 24.72 -14.97
C THR A 603 -27.79 25.63 -13.76
N LEU A 604 -26.81 26.49 -13.42
CA LEU A 604 -27.05 27.58 -12.47
C LEU A 604 -27.82 28.70 -13.17
N ARG A 605 -29.14 28.60 -13.04
CA ARG A 605 -30.14 29.59 -13.45
C ARG A 605 -30.13 30.75 -12.47
N THR A 606 -29.25 31.74 -12.65
CA THR A 606 -29.40 33.04 -11.98
C THR A 606 -30.34 33.92 -12.78
N LYS A 607 -31.63 33.91 -12.42
CA LYS A 607 -32.58 34.95 -12.84
C LYS A 607 -33.25 35.56 -11.62
N GLY A 608 -32.92 36.83 -11.39
CA GLY A 608 -33.89 37.84 -10.98
C GLY A 608 -34.00 38.11 -9.49
N LEU A 609 -33.31 39.16 -9.05
CA LEU A 609 -33.89 40.08 -8.07
C LEU A 609 -33.83 41.51 -8.64
N ARG A 610 -34.97 41.96 -9.17
CA ARG A 610 -35.40 43.36 -9.20
C ARG A 610 -36.92 43.30 -9.03
N GLU A 611 -37.40 43.61 -7.83
CA GLU A 611 -37.89 44.94 -7.42
C GLU A 611 -39.39 45.09 -7.74
N ARG A 612 -40.23 45.18 -6.69
CA ARG A 612 -41.19 46.26 -6.41
C ARG A 612 -42.56 45.81 -5.86
N ARG A 613 -42.99 46.62 -4.89
CA ARG A 613 -44.30 46.78 -4.23
C ARG A 613 -44.59 45.90 -3.04
#